data_AF-A0A640S4M1-F1
#
_entry.id   AF-A0A640S4M1-F1
#
_cell.length_a   1.000
_cell.length_b   1.000
_cell.length_c   1.000
_cell.angle_alpha   90.00
_cell.angle_beta   90.00
_cell.angle_gamma   90.00
#
_symmetry.space_group_name_H-M   'P 1'
#
loop_
_entity.id
_entity.type
_entity.pdbx_description
1 polymer ?
#
loop_
_entity_poly.entity_id
_entity_poly.type
_entity_poly.pdbx_seq_one_letter_code
_entity_poly.pdbx_strand_id
1 'polypeptide(L)'
;MSAFEVTRAGRGPLHVLWAAGDAFTGEDAPETPVDWPWPHATVHALDAFGTRVPLERNGITVHLRASVTPLFLPAGPEAPARS
;
A
#
# COMPACT_ATOMS: atom_id res chain seq x y z
N MET A 1 -10.33 -4.60 -7.66
CA MET A 1 -9.40 -4.00 -6.68
C MET A 1 -10.18 -3.75 -5.41
N SER A 2 -9.56 -3.97 -4.26
CA SER A 2 -10.17 -3.87 -2.94
C SER A 2 -9.28 -3.03 -2.04
N ALA A 3 -9.91 -2.25 -1.15
CA ALA A 3 -9.20 -1.43 -0.20
C ALA A 3 -10.03 -1.17 1.07
N PHE A 4 -9.35 -0.96 2.19
CA PHE A 4 -9.94 -0.40 3.40
C PHE A 4 -8.93 0.45 4.16
N GLU A 5 -9.45 1.34 5.02
CA GLU A 5 -8.64 2.15 5.93
C GLU A 5 -8.69 1.56 7.34
N VAL A 6 -7.56 1.61 8.04
CA VAL A 6 -7.43 1.25 9.45
C VAL A 6 -7.00 2.48 10.25
N THR A 7 -7.83 2.89 11.20
CA THR A 7 -7.48 3.88 12.21
C THR A 7 -6.74 3.21 13.37
N ARG A 8 -5.65 3.83 13.84
CA ARG A 8 -4.78 3.29 14.89
C ARG A 8 -4.50 4.38 15.92
N ALA A 9 -4.67 4.09 17.21
CA ALA A 9 -4.42 5.08 18.26
C ALA A 9 -2.96 5.57 18.21
N GLY A 10 -2.77 6.89 18.19
CA GLY A 10 -1.45 7.53 18.17
C GLY A 10 -0.65 7.36 16.86
N ARG A 11 -1.27 6.87 15.78
CA ARG A 11 -0.65 6.74 14.45
C ARG A 11 -1.57 7.30 13.36
N GLY A 12 -1.00 7.73 12.24
CA GLY A 12 -1.79 8.10 11.07
C GLY A 12 -2.57 6.91 10.49
N PRO A 13 -3.60 7.17 9.65
CA PRO A 13 -4.37 6.14 8.98
C PRO A 13 -3.46 5.20 8.19
N LEU A 14 -3.90 3.96 8.03
CA LEU A 14 -3.26 2.94 7.21
C LEU A 14 -4.24 2.48 6.16
N HIS A 15 -3.92 2.68 4.88
CA HIS A 15 -4.70 2.11 3.80
C HIS A 15 -4.12 0.75 3.45
N VAL A 16 -4.99 -0.24 3.30
CA VAL A 16 -4.65 -1.59 2.84
C VAL A 16 -5.28 -1.79 1.48
N LEU A 17 -4.47 -2.10 0.47
CA LEU A 17 -4.88 -2.26 -0.93
C LEU A 17 -4.46 -3.63 -1.46
N TRP A 18 -5.30 -4.25 -2.29
CA TRP A 18 -4.94 -5.45 -3.05
C TRP A 18 -5.78 -5.60 -4.31
N ALA A 19 -5.26 -6.31 -5.29
CA ALA A 19 -6.00 -6.75 -6.46
C ALA A 19 -6.88 -7.95 -6.10
N ALA A 20 -8.06 -8.04 -6.72
CA ALA A 20 -8.88 -9.24 -6.60
C ALA A 20 -8.24 -10.33 -7.47
N GLY A 21 -8.15 -11.55 -6.96
CA GLY A 21 -7.58 -12.68 -7.68
C GLY A 21 -7.73 -13.97 -6.90
N ASP A 22 -7.34 -15.07 -7.54
CA ASP A 22 -7.31 -16.38 -6.89
C ASP A 22 -6.22 -16.40 -5.79
N ALA A 23 -6.54 -16.97 -4.62
CA ALA A 23 -5.62 -16.95 -3.48
C ALA A 23 -4.44 -17.93 -3.62
N PHE A 24 -4.50 -18.88 -4.56
CA PHE A 24 -3.47 -19.90 -4.77
C PHE A 24 -2.59 -19.58 -5.99
N THR A 25 -3.18 -19.07 -7.08
CA THR A 25 -2.44 -18.77 -8.33
C THR A 25 -2.34 -17.27 -8.63
N GLY A 26 -2.97 -16.41 -7.82
CA GLY A 26 -3.00 -14.97 -8.07
C GLY A 26 -1.67 -14.28 -7.87
N GLU A 27 -0.72 -14.91 -7.16
CA GLU A 27 0.64 -14.39 -6.98
C GLU A 27 1.45 -14.43 -8.28
N ASP A 28 1.17 -15.39 -9.17
CA ASP A 28 1.81 -15.49 -10.49
C ASP A 28 1.19 -14.54 -11.53
N ALA A 29 0.06 -13.91 -11.20
CA ALA A 29 -0.61 -12.99 -12.10
C ALA A 29 0.17 -11.65 -12.18
N PRO A 30 0.16 -10.98 -13.35
CA PRO A 30 0.75 -9.66 -13.47
C PRO A 30 0.12 -8.66 -12.49
N GLU A 31 0.95 -7.82 -11.88
CA GLU A 31 0.47 -6.77 -11.00
C GLU A 31 -0.41 -5.76 -11.75
N THR A 32 -1.45 -5.26 -11.10
CA THR A 32 -2.39 -4.28 -11.65
C THR A 32 -1.94 -2.86 -11.30
N PRO A 33 -1.82 -1.92 -12.25
CA PRO A 33 -1.62 -0.51 -11.93
C PRO A 33 -2.77 0.06 -11.12
N VAL A 34 -2.46 0.83 -10.09
CA VAL A 34 -3.43 1.48 -9.21
C VAL A 34 -3.08 2.95 -9.06
N ASP A 35 -4.07 3.81 -9.30
CA ASP A 35 -4.06 5.21 -8.94
C ASP A 35 -4.91 5.41 -7.69
N TRP A 36 -4.28 5.76 -6.58
CA TRP A 36 -4.93 5.83 -5.28
C TRP A 36 -4.93 7.25 -4.70
N PRO A 37 -6.11 7.80 -4.33
CA PRO A 37 -6.18 9.09 -3.64
C PRO A 37 -5.44 9.05 -2.30
N TRP A 38 -4.61 10.06 -2.08
CA TRP A 38 -3.73 10.18 -0.92
C TRP A 38 -3.63 11.63 -0.43
N PRO A 39 -4.53 12.04 0.50
CA PRO A 39 -4.57 13.41 1.01
C PRO A 39 -3.50 13.71 2.09
N HIS A 40 -2.57 12.78 2.36
CA HIS A 40 -1.57 12.95 3.43
C HIS A 40 -0.21 13.43 2.91
N ALA A 41 0.54 14.13 3.77
CA ALA A 41 1.81 14.76 3.39
C ALA A 41 2.93 13.76 3.06
N THR A 42 2.92 12.55 3.61
CA THR A 42 3.92 11.51 3.35
C THR A 42 3.24 10.19 3.00
N VAL A 43 3.94 9.37 2.23
CA VAL A 43 3.54 8.01 1.90
C VAL A 43 4.79 7.16 1.72
N HIS A 44 4.72 5.93 2.20
CA HIS A 44 5.53 4.81 1.76
C HIS A 44 4.59 3.61 1.62
N ALA A 45 5.02 2.57 0.92
CA ALA A 45 4.24 1.36 0.77
C ALA A 45 5.10 0.16 1.18
N LEU A 46 4.49 -0.75 1.91
CA LEU A 46 5.09 -2.01 2.33
C LEU A 46 4.22 -3.17 1.83
N ASP A 47 4.84 -4.28 1.44
CA ASP A 47 4.12 -5.54 1.26
C ASP A 47 3.83 -6.22 2.62
N ALA A 48 3.14 -7.36 2.57
CA ALA A 48 2.84 -8.17 3.76
C ALA A 48 4.07 -8.76 4.47
N PHE A 49 5.24 -8.72 3.85
CA PHE A 49 6.51 -9.14 4.44
C PHE A 49 7.29 -7.98 5.04
N GLY A 50 6.77 -6.75 4.94
CA GLY A 50 7.43 -5.53 5.42
C GLY A 50 8.49 -4.99 4.46
N THR A 51 8.53 -5.49 3.22
CA THR A 51 9.44 -4.99 2.19
C THR A 51 8.88 -3.72 1.58
N ARG A 52 9.73 -2.70 1.38
CA ARG A 52 9.33 -1.50 0.64
C ARG A 52 8.99 -1.85 -0.80
N VAL A 53 7.81 -1.42 -1.25
CA VAL A 53 7.43 -1.51 -2.66
C VAL A 53 7.57 -0.15 -3.33
N PRO A 54 7.96 -0.10 -4.61
CA PRO A 54 8.01 1.14 -5.37
C PRO A 54 6.63 1.80 -5.44
N LEU A 55 6.62 3.12 -5.30
CA LEU A 55 5.46 3.96 -5.60
C LEU A 55 5.94 5.27 -6.19
N GLU A 56 5.07 5.91 -6.95
CA GLU A 56 5.24 7.30 -7.38
C GLU A 56 4.12 8.13 -6.78
N ARG A 57 4.41 9.42 -6.51
CA ARG A 57 3.41 10.35 -6.04
C ARG A 57 3.32 11.54 -6.97
N ASN A 58 2.11 11.84 -7.43
CA ASN A 58 1.79 13.03 -8.19
C ASN A 58 0.69 13.82 -7.46
N GLY A 59 1.08 14.87 -6.75
CA GLY A 59 0.17 15.68 -5.96
C GLY A 59 -0.53 14.86 -4.86
N ILE A 60 -1.84 14.68 -5.01
CA ILE A 60 -2.69 13.91 -4.08
C ILE A 60 -2.94 12.48 -4.55
N THR A 61 -2.26 12.01 -5.59
CA THR A 61 -2.42 10.64 -6.11
C THR A 61 -1.13 9.87 -5.91
N VAL A 62 -1.26 8.62 -5.49
CA VAL A 62 -0.18 7.64 -5.42
C VAL A 62 -0.39 6.61 -6.51
N HIS A 63 0.66 6.37 -7.28
CA HIS A 63 0.71 5.37 -8.33
C HIS A 63 1.52 4.19 -7.81
N LEU A 64 0.93 3.00 -7.83
CA LEU A 64 1.57 1.77 -7.39
C LEU A 64 1.05 0.57 -8.17
N ARG A 65 1.69 -0.58 -8.00
CA ARG A 65 1.28 -1.85 -8.59
C ARG A 65 0.76 -2.74 -7.48
N ALA A 66 -0.46 -3.25 -7.62
CA ALA A 66 -1.08 -4.14 -6.65
C ALA A 66 -1.21 -5.56 -7.21
N SER A 67 -0.84 -6.56 -6.39
CA SER A 67 -1.13 -7.97 -6.63
C SER A 67 -2.19 -8.46 -5.64
N VAL A 68 -2.43 -9.77 -5.58
CA VAL A 68 -3.26 -10.37 -4.52
C VAL A 68 -2.61 -10.25 -3.13
N THR A 69 -1.30 -9.99 -3.07
CA THR A 69 -0.58 -9.71 -1.83
C THR A 69 -0.93 -8.31 -1.33
N PRO A 70 -1.42 -8.16 -0.09
CA PRO A 70 -1.79 -6.86 0.45
C PRO A 70 -0.61 -5.89 0.54
N LEU A 71 -0.88 -4.64 0.15
CA LEU A 71 0.00 -3.51 0.32
C LEU A 71 -0.50 -2.60 1.44
N PHE A 72 0.43 -2.12 2.25
CA PHE A 72 0.21 -1.29 3.43
C PHE A 72 0.78 0.11 3.17
N LEU A 73 -0.10 1.10 3.09
CA LEU A 73 0.25 2.51 2.92
C LEU A 73 -0.09 3.25 4.21
N PRO A 74 0.86 3.44 5.13
CA PRO A 74 0.67 4.25 6.32
C PRO A 74 0.86 5.75 6.02
N ALA A 75 -0.01 6.58 6.58
CA ALA A 75 0.20 8.02 6.69
C ALA A 75 1.12 8.33 7.87
N GLY A 76 2.09 9.20 7.63
CA GLY A 76 3.08 9.63 8.62
C GLY A 76 4.51 9.29 8.24
N PRO A 77 5.48 9.69 9.07
CA PRO A 77 6.88 9.36 8.82
C PRO A 77 7.06 7.86 8.85
N GLU A 78 7.96 7.38 7.99
CA GLU A 78 8.39 5.99 8.07
C GLU A 78 9.06 5.74 9.42
N ALA A 79 8.72 4.62 10.05
CA ALA A 79 9.40 4.21 11.25
C ALA A 79 10.88 3.93 10.91
N PRO A 80 11.84 4.34 11.75
CA PRO A 80 13.23 3.97 11.52
C PRO A 80 13.35 2.44 11.44
N ALA A 81 14.20 1.98 10.51
CA ALA A 81 14.52 0.57 10.38
C ALA A 81 14.96 0.04 11.76
N ARG A 82 14.35 -1.04 12.23
CA ARG A 82 14.79 -1.69 13.47
C ARG A 82 16.12 -2.39 13.16
N SER A 83 17.19 -1.95 13.81
CA SER A 83 18.51 -2.58 13.83
C SER A 83 18.48 -3.90 14.57
#